data_AF-A0A967H7M5-F1
#
_entry.id   AF-A0A967H7M5-F1
#
_cell.length_a   1.000
_cell.length_b   1.000
_cell.length_c   1.000
_cell.angle_alpha   90.00
_cell.angle_beta   90.00
_cell.angle_gamma   90.00
#
_symmetry.space_group_name_H-M   'P 1'
#
loop_
_entity.id
_entity.type
_entity.pdbx_description
1 polymer ?
#
loop_
_entity_poly.entity_id
_entity_poly.type
_entity_poly.pdbx_seq_one_letter_code
_entity_poly.pdbx_strand_id
1 'polypeptide(L)' 'NITDIDDKIIDRANKLGISTSELAEKYTNSYFEDMDALNIGRADIYPKATEEIPKIIEVIQGLVDKGYAYPAEGG' A
#
# COMPACT_ATOMS: atom_id res chain seq x y z
N ASN A 1 -4.20 -6.77 -3.74
CA ASN A 1 -3.98 -5.70 -2.75
C ASN A 1 -3.84 -4.37 -3.47
N ILE A 2 -4.05 -3.26 -2.77
CA ILE A 2 -3.81 -1.90 -3.27
C ILE A 2 -2.66 -1.32 -2.45
N THR A 3 -1.60 -0.88 -3.13
CA THR A 3 -0.50 -0.16 -2.48
C THR A 3 -0.83 1.32 -2.49
N ASP A 4 -1.33 1.83 -1.36
CA ASP A 4 -1.78 3.20 -1.17
C ASP A 4 -0.80 4.07 -0.38
N ILE A 5 0.32 3.49 0.04
CA ILE A 5 1.46 4.17 0.65
C ILE A 5 2.78 3.53 0.18
N ASP A 6 3.68 4.34 -0.37
CA ASP A 6 5.01 4.00 -0.88
C ASP A 6 5.77 5.31 -1.16
N ASP A 7 7.11 5.28 -1.21
CA ASP A 7 7.94 6.46 -1.48
C ASP A 7 7.51 7.20 -2.75
N LYS A 8 7.17 6.49 -3.83
CA LYS A 8 6.72 7.11 -5.08
C LYS A 8 5.38 7.84 -4.93
N ILE A 9 4.49 7.29 -4.10
CA ILE A 9 3.18 7.87 -3.83
C ILE A 9 3.36 9.11 -2.97
N ILE A 10 4.21 9.05 -1.93
CA ILE A 10 4.55 10.18 -1.05
C ILE A 10 5.15 11.33 -1.87
N ASP A 11 6.17 11.05 -2.67
CA ASP A 11 6.82 12.04 -3.52
C ASP A 11 5.84 12.71 -4.50
N ARG A 12 4.96 11.92 -5.11
CA ARG A 12 4.00 12.43 -6.08
C ARG A 12 2.88 13.23 -5.41
N ALA A 13 2.40 12.79 -4.27
CA ALA A 13 1.40 13.48 -3.46
C ALA A 13 1.93 14.85 -3.01
N ASN A 14 3.17 14.88 -2.50
CA ASN A 14 3.87 16.11 -2.14
C ASN A 14 4.01 17.08 -3.32
N LYS A 15 4.42 16.59 -4.49
CA LYS A 15 4.52 17.40 -5.72
C LYS A 15 3.19 17.98 -6.19
N LEU A 16 2.08 17.29 -5.90
CA LEU A 16 0.73 17.70 -6.28
C LEU A 16 0.02 18.51 -5.19
N GLY A 17 0.60 18.60 -3.98
CA GLY A 17 0.00 19.28 -2.85
C GLY A 17 -1.27 18.59 -2.32
N ILE A 18 -1.38 17.26 -2.50
CA ILE A 18 -2.51 16.45 -2.02
C ILE A 18 -2.01 15.34 -1.10
N SER A 19 -2.91 14.69 -0.37
CA SER A 19 -2.56 13.54 0.46
C SER A 19 -2.26 12.28 -0.36
N THR A 20 -1.51 11.34 0.23
CA THR A 20 -1.29 10.02 -0.37
C THR A 20 -2.59 9.24 -0.56
N SER A 21 -3.55 9.38 0.36
CA SER A 21 -4.87 8.77 0.27
C SER A 21 -5.65 9.27 -0.94
N GLU A 22 -5.69 10.59 -1.16
CA GLU A 22 -6.38 11.18 -2.32
C GLU A 22 -5.73 10.74 -3.64
N LEU A 23 -4.39 10.68 -3.67
CA LEU A 23 -3.66 10.21 -4.84
C LEU A 23 -3.95 8.73 -5.12
N ALA A 24 -3.90 7.88 -4.09
CA ALA A 24 -4.14 6.45 -4.20
C ALA A 24 -5.59 6.16 -4.61
N GLU A 25 -6.58 6.86 -4.06
CA GLU A 25 -7.99 6.72 -4.42
C GLU A 25 -8.23 7.07 -5.89
N LYS A 26 -7.65 8.18 -6.35
CA LYS A 26 -7.75 8.59 -7.76
C LYS A 26 -7.26 7.50 -8.72
N TYR A 27 -6.09 6.92 -8.46
CA TYR A 27 -5.54 5.88 -9.31
C TYR A 27 -6.22 4.53 -9.13
N THR A 28 -6.74 4.24 -7.94
CA THR A 28 -7.54 3.04 -7.67
C THR A 28 -8.83 3.07 -8.50
N ASN A 29 -9.50 4.22 -8.58
CA ASN A 29 -10.71 4.37 -9.39
C ASN A 29 -10.41 4.18 -10.89
N SER A 30 -9.34 4.83 -11.39
CA SER A 30 -8.88 4.63 -12.78
C SER A 30 -8.56 3.16 -13.08
N TYR A 31 -7.91 2.46 -12.14
CA TYR A 31 -7.63 1.03 -12.28
C TYR A 31 -8.92 0.22 -12.43
N PHE A 32 -9.93 0.47 -11.60
CA PHE A 32 -11.21 -0.25 -11.71
C PHE A 32 -11.95 0.05 -13.01
N GLU A 33 -11.96 1.31 -13.46
CA GLU A 33 -12.53 1.69 -14.75
C GLU A 33 -11.88 0.93 -15.90
N ASP A 34 -10.55 0.84 -15.92
CA ASP A 34 -9.80 0.10 -16.93
C ASP A 34 -10.07 -1.42 -16.87
N MET A 35 -10.11 -2.00 -15.67
CA MET A 35 -10.39 -3.43 -15.50
C MET A 35 -11.81 -3.80 -15.95
N ASP A 36 -12.80 -2.98 -15.59
CA ASP A 36 -14.19 -3.17 -16.00
C ASP A 36 -14.33 -3.02 -17.53
N ALA A 37 -13.65 -2.05 -18.14
CA ALA A 37 -13.63 -1.86 -19.59
C ALA A 37 -13.02 -3.05 -20.35
N LEU A 38 -12.05 -3.73 -19.73
CA LEU A 38 -11.43 -4.95 -20.25
C LEU A 38 -12.23 -6.23 -19.89
N ASN A 39 -13.38 -6.09 -19.24
CA ASN A 39 -14.23 -7.20 -18.77
C ASN A 39 -13.47 -8.18 -17.86
N ILE A 40 -12.56 -7.65 -17.04
CA ILE A 40 -11.80 -8.42 -16.06
C ILE A 40 -12.65 -8.57 -14.80
N GLY A 41 -12.75 -9.81 -14.30
CA GLY A 41 -13.47 -10.10 -13.06
C GLY A 41 -12.81 -9.42 -11.86
N ARG A 42 -13.64 -8.83 -11.00
CA ARG A 42 -13.17 -8.23 -9.74
C ARG A 42 -12.78 -9.31 -8.74
N ALA A 43 -11.73 -9.06 -7.96
CA ALA A 43 -11.37 -9.88 -6.81
C ALA A 43 -12.39 -9.68 -5.68
N ASP A 44 -12.57 -10.70 -4.85
CA ASP A 44 -13.50 -10.63 -3.71
C ASP A 44 -13.07 -9.58 -2.67
N ILE A 45 -11.76 -9.38 -2.51
CA ILE A 45 -11.18 -8.46 -1.52
C ILE A 45 -9.95 -7.76 -2.12
N TYR A 46 -9.88 -6.44 -1.93
CA TYR A 46 -8.74 -5.60 -2.29
C TYR A 46 -8.15 -4.95 -1.04
N PRO A 47 -7.33 -5.68 -0.24
CA PRO A 47 -6.78 -5.12 1.00
C PRO A 47 -5.82 -3.97 0.67
N LYS A 48 -5.92 -2.86 1.42
CA LYS A 48 -5.01 -1.70 1.31
C LYS A 48 -3.81 -1.87 2.23
N ALA A 49 -2.66 -1.36 1.82
CA ALA A 49 -1.46 -1.43 2.65
C ALA A 49 -1.63 -0.66 3.97
N THR A 50 -2.31 0.51 3.94
CA THR A 50 -2.61 1.30 5.14
C THR A 50 -3.52 0.57 6.15
N GLU A 51 -4.39 -0.32 5.69
CA GLU A 51 -5.32 -1.10 6.53
C GLU A 51 -4.64 -2.34 7.16
N GLU A 52 -3.54 -2.80 6.56
CA GLU A 52 -2.80 -3.99 6.99
C GLU A 52 -1.56 -3.68 7.87
N ILE A 53 -1.31 -2.40 8.18
CA ILE A 53 -0.17 -1.96 9.01
C ILE A 53 -0.03 -2.76 10.32
N PRO A 54 -1.10 -2.99 11.12
CA PRO A 54 -0.96 -3.76 12.36
C PRO A 54 -0.41 -5.17 12.13
N LYS A 55 -0.84 -5.82 11.04
CA LYS A 55 -0.43 -7.18 10.70
C LYS A 55 0.99 -7.21 10.14
N ILE A 56 1.39 -6.18 9.39
CA ILE A 56 2.78 -6.00 8.95
C ILE A 56 3.70 -5.91 10.17
N ILE A 57 3.32 -5.13 11.19
CA ILE A 57 4.08 -5.01 12.44
C ILE A 57 4.16 -6.35 13.16
N GLU A 58 3.04 -7.09 13.28
CA GLU A 58 3.02 -8.41 13.90
C GLU A 58 3.99 -9.39 13.24
N VAL A 59 3.99 -9.44 11.90
CA VAL A 59 4.91 -10.30 11.14
C VAL A 59 6.36 -9.90 11.38
N ILE A 60 6.68 -8.61 11.35
CA ILE A 60 8.03 -8.12 11.62
C ILE A 60 8.47 -8.50 13.03
N GLN A 61 7.61 -8.29 14.04
CA GLN A 61 7.91 -8.67 15.41
C GLN A 61 8.20 -10.16 15.53
N GLY A 62 7.38 -11.01 14.90
CA GLY A 62 7.60 -12.46 14.87
C GLY A 62 8.91 -12.88 14.19
N LEU A 63 9.43 -12.10 13.24
CA LEU A 63 10.74 -12.32 12.63
C LEU A 63 11.88 -11.92 13.57
N VAL A 64 11.72 -10.81 14.29
CA VAL A 64 12.69 -10.36 15.31
C VAL A 64 12.79 -11.38 16.44
N ASP A 65 11.66 -11.85 16.96
CA ASP A 65 11.60 -12.82 18.07
C ASP A 65 12.27 -14.15 17.72
N LYS A 66 12.22 -14.55 16.45
CA LYS A 66 12.87 -15.77 15.93
C LYS A 66 14.35 -15.58 15.58
N GLY A 67 14.88 -14.35 15.69
CA GLY A 67 16.25 -14.02 15.30
C GLY A 67 16.49 -13.95 13.79
N TYR A 68 15.43 -13.85 12.98
CA TYR A 68 15.52 -13.69 11.52
C TYR A 68 15.56 -12.24 11.06
N ALA A 69 15.21 -11.29 11.94
CA ALA A 69 15.30 -9.87 11.69
C ALA A 69 15.92 -9.16 12.90
N TYR A 70 16.50 -7.99 12.65
CA TYR A 70 17.05 -7.11 13.68
C TYR A 70 16.89 -5.66 13.24
N PRO A 71 16.73 -4.71 14.17
CA PRO A 71 16.75 -3.29 13.82
C PRO A 71 18.16 -2.89 13.39
N ALA A 72 18.29 -2.24 12.23
CA ALA A 72 19.54 -1.61 11.81
C ALA A 72 19.69 -0.23 12.48
N GLU A 73 20.91 0.16 12.86
CA GLU A 73 21.20 1.57 13.14
C GLU A 73 21.02 2.35 11.82
N GLY A 74 20.02 3.24 11.79
CA GLY A 74 19.38 3.72 10.57
C GLY A 74 20.26 4.46 9.56
N GLY A 75 19.79 4.49 8.31
CA GLY A 75 20.28 5.32 7.20
C GLY A 75 19.42 6.55 6.97
#